data_AF-A0A158INA9-F1
#
_entry.id   AF-A0A158INA9-F1
#
_cell.length_a   1.000
_cell.length_b   1.000
_cell.length_c   1.000
_cell.angle_alpha   90.00
_cell.angle_beta   90.00
_cell.angle_gamma   90.00
#
_symmetry.space_group_name_H-M   'P 1'
#
loop_
_entity.id
_entity.type
_entity.pdbx_description
1 polymer ?
#
loop_
_entity_poly.entity_id
_entity_poly.type
_entity_poly.pdbx_seq_one_letter_code
_entity_poly.pdbx_strand_id
1 'polypeptide(L)'
;MKTKAAATQRWASRPLRYRANTFKLLAPFLWASTCGTCLAFTTPEPTTLVDEQRCMFCHTVDTPFRAPSFRQIADRYRDVPDASSMLEKKLREGGEAHWGKMAMPSAAGRGGRSLSAADARKLVQWVLSQ
;
A
#
# COMPACT_ATOMS: atom_id res chain seq x y z
N MET A 1 -36.59 -9.01 46.87
CA MET A 1 -35.54 -9.23 45.84
C MET A 1 -34.97 -7.88 45.43
N LYS A 2 -33.65 -7.82 45.26
CA LYS A 2 -32.82 -6.61 45.38
C LYS A 2 -33.05 -5.61 44.24
N THR A 3 -33.41 -4.38 44.58
CA THR A 3 -33.27 -3.18 43.76
C THR A 3 -31.79 -2.87 43.56
N LYS A 4 -31.33 -2.71 42.32
CA LYS A 4 -30.03 -2.08 42.01
C LYS A 4 -30.23 -0.96 41.01
N ALA A 5 -30.12 0.25 41.53
CA ALA A 5 -29.81 1.44 40.76
C ALA A 5 -28.36 1.38 40.27
N ALA A 6 -28.11 1.85 39.04
CA ALA A 6 -26.78 2.19 38.54
C ALA A 6 -26.98 3.35 37.55
N ALA A 7 -26.83 4.59 38.01
CA ALA A 7 -25.59 5.38 37.92
C ALA A 7 -25.36 5.91 36.49
N THR A 8 -26.05 7.01 36.20
CA THR A 8 -25.84 7.88 35.05
C THR A 8 -24.44 8.48 35.12
N GLN A 9 -23.51 8.01 34.29
CA GLN A 9 -22.18 8.61 34.17
C GLN A 9 -22.28 9.91 33.38
N ARG A 10 -22.29 11.01 34.13
CA ARG A 10 -22.21 12.39 33.64
C ARG A 10 -20.77 12.63 33.16
N TRP A 11 -20.50 12.39 31.88
CA TRP A 11 -19.21 12.71 31.26
C TRP A 11 -19.06 14.22 31.18
N ALA A 12 -18.38 14.79 32.18
CA ALA A 12 -18.02 16.19 32.24
C ALA A 12 -17.04 16.50 31.10
N SER A 13 -17.50 17.27 30.13
CA SER A 13 -16.69 17.89 29.07
C SER A 13 -15.67 18.83 29.70
N ARG A 14 -14.42 18.37 29.79
CA ARG A 14 -13.28 19.20 30.19
C ARG A 14 -12.96 20.15 29.03
N PRO A 15 -12.97 21.48 29.22
CA PRO A 15 -12.53 22.38 28.17
C PRO A 15 -11.02 22.22 27.98
N LEU A 16 -10.60 21.91 26.74
CA LEU A 16 -9.20 21.99 26.34
C LEU A 16 -8.76 23.45 26.47
N ARG A 17 -7.97 23.72 27.51
CA ARG A 17 -7.21 24.97 27.64
C ARG A 17 -6.08 24.91 26.62
N TYR A 18 -6.33 25.47 25.44
CA TYR A 18 -5.30 25.72 24.43
C TYR A 18 -4.37 26.83 24.97
N ARG A 19 -3.22 26.44 25.54
CA ARG A 19 -2.16 27.37 25.91
C ARG A 19 -1.53 27.88 24.62
N ALA A 20 -1.95 29.07 24.20
CA ALA A 20 -1.25 29.85 23.18
C ALA A 20 0.15 30.17 23.70
N ASN A 21 1.15 29.46 23.18
CA ASN A 21 2.54 29.77 23.45
C ASN A 21 2.93 30.90 22.49
N THR A 22 2.92 32.13 23.00
CA THR A 22 3.39 33.32 22.30
C THR A 22 4.91 33.22 22.13
N PHE A 23 5.35 32.51 21.09
CA PHE A 23 6.73 32.55 20.64
C PHE A 23 6.97 33.92 20.02
N LYS A 24 7.73 34.72 20.78
CA LYS A 24 8.21 36.05 20.39
C LYS A 24 8.90 35.97 19.03
N LEU A 25 8.32 36.67 18.06
CA LEU A 25 8.92 37.03 16.79
C LEU A 25 10.16 37.90 17.04
N LEU A 26 11.36 37.36 16.85
CA LEU A 26 12.57 38.16 16.58
C LEU A 26 13.56 37.36 15.71
N ALA A 27 13.97 38.01 14.61
CA ALA A 27 15.09 37.74 13.69
C ALA A 27 14.76 37.06 12.34
N PRO A 28 14.91 37.79 11.21
CA PRO A 28 14.85 37.22 9.86
C PRO A 28 16.20 36.56 9.54
N PHE A 29 16.33 35.27 9.85
CA PHE A 29 17.38 34.46 9.24
C PHE A 29 16.92 34.10 7.83
N LEU A 30 17.53 34.78 6.85
CA LEU A 30 17.52 34.43 5.43
C LEU A 30 18.20 33.06 5.24
N TRP A 31 17.52 31.99 5.64
CA TRP A 31 17.89 30.66 5.19
C TRP A 31 17.14 30.43 3.88
N ALA A 32 17.79 30.76 2.77
CA ALA A 32 17.38 30.29 1.45
C ALA A 32 17.60 28.77 1.41
N SER A 33 16.75 28.01 2.11
CA SER A 33 16.59 26.58 1.90
C SER A 33 15.89 26.41 0.56
N THR A 34 16.68 26.23 -0.49
CA THR A 34 16.21 25.61 -1.72
C THR A 34 15.73 24.21 -1.34
N CYS A 35 14.44 24.08 -1.08
CA CYS A 35 13.76 22.79 -0.96
C CYS A 35 13.95 22.10 -2.31
N GLY A 36 14.91 21.18 -2.38
CA GLY A 36 15.16 20.37 -3.56
C GLY A 36 13.86 19.66 -3.93
N THR A 37 13.39 19.91 -5.15
CA THR A 37 12.18 19.32 -5.69
C THR A 37 12.30 17.80 -5.60
N CYS A 38 11.56 17.16 -4.68
CA CYS A 38 11.39 15.72 -4.70
C CYS A 38 10.57 15.38 -5.95
N LEU A 39 11.24 15.00 -7.04
CA LEU A 39 10.59 14.36 -8.16
C LEU A 39 10.12 12.98 -7.67
N ALA A 40 8.84 12.87 -7.37
CA ALA A 40 8.21 11.58 -7.17
C ALA A 40 8.25 10.84 -8.52
N PHE A 41 9.19 9.91 -8.66
CA PHE A 41 9.24 9.03 -9.82
C PHE A 41 8.08 8.05 -9.72
N THR A 42 7.00 8.32 -10.45
CA THR A 42 5.94 7.34 -10.63
C THR A 42 6.33 6.42 -11.80
N THR A 43 6.41 5.12 -11.57
CA THR A 43 6.53 4.15 -12.66
C THR A 43 5.17 4.11 -13.36
N PRO A 44 5.07 4.44 -14.66
CA PRO A 44 3.79 4.34 -15.36
C PRO A 44 3.32 2.89 -15.39
N GLU A 45 2.00 2.69 -15.34
CA GLU A 45 1.42 1.36 -15.44
C GLU A 45 1.70 0.74 -16.82
N PRO A 46 2.20 -0.51 -16.89
CA PRO A 46 2.32 -1.24 -18.15
C PRO A 46 0.95 -1.84 -18.53
N THR A 47 -0.03 -0.99 -18.88
CA THR A 47 -1.45 -1.35 -19.04
C THR A 47 -1.66 -2.59 -19.91
N THR A 48 -0.98 -2.72 -21.06
CA THR A 48 -1.09 -3.91 -21.91
C THR A 48 -0.72 -5.20 -21.19
N LEU A 49 0.37 -5.21 -20.41
CA LEU A 49 0.78 -6.41 -19.65
C LEU A 49 -0.18 -6.71 -18.51
N VAL A 50 -0.69 -5.66 -17.84
CA VAL A 50 -1.68 -5.79 -16.76
C VAL A 50 -2.96 -6.46 -17.27
N ASP A 51 -3.44 -6.04 -18.45
CA ASP A 51 -4.63 -6.58 -19.09
C ASP A 51 -4.41 -7.99 -19.61
N GLU A 52 -3.31 -8.24 -20.32
CA GLU A 52 -2.95 -9.57 -20.84
C GLU A 52 -2.77 -10.61 -19.74
N GLN A 53 -2.27 -10.20 -18.56
CA GLN A 53 -2.11 -11.06 -17.40
C GLN A 53 -3.33 -11.08 -16.48
N ARG A 54 -4.38 -10.30 -16.82
CA ARG A 54 -5.66 -10.20 -16.10
C ARG A 54 -5.49 -9.83 -14.62
N CYS A 55 -4.51 -8.99 -14.30
CA CYS A 55 -4.14 -8.67 -12.91
C CYS A 55 -5.33 -8.05 -12.14
N MET A 56 -6.08 -7.18 -12.81
CA MET A 56 -7.21 -6.44 -12.24
C MET A 56 -8.45 -7.32 -11.97
N PHE A 57 -8.46 -8.59 -12.38
CA PHE A 57 -9.54 -9.51 -12.05
C PHE A 57 -9.59 -9.84 -10.54
N CYS A 58 -8.43 -9.83 -9.88
CA CYS A 58 -8.30 -10.15 -8.45
C CYS A 58 -7.74 -8.99 -7.62
N HIS A 59 -6.90 -8.14 -8.20
CA HIS A 59 -6.25 -7.03 -7.53
C HIS A 59 -6.88 -5.70 -7.92
N THR A 60 -6.71 -4.71 -7.06
CA THR A 60 -6.91 -3.30 -7.40
C THR A 60 -5.68 -2.52 -6.96
N VAL A 61 -5.56 -1.27 -7.37
CA VAL A 61 -4.40 -0.43 -7.02
C VAL A 61 -4.37 -0.13 -5.52
N ASP A 62 -5.48 0.38 -4.96
CA ASP A 62 -5.47 1.00 -3.64
C ASP A 62 -6.13 0.13 -2.56
N THR A 63 -7.26 -0.51 -2.86
CA THR A 63 -8.10 -1.18 -1.86
C THR A 63 -8.18 -2.70 -2.06
N PRO A 64 -8.05 -3.52 -1.00
CA PRO A 64 -8.21 -4.97 -1.15
C PRO A 64 -9.60 -5.32 -1.69
N PHE A 65 -9.68 -6.36 -2.53
CA PHE A 65 -10.95 -6.87 -3.06
C PHE A 65 -11.01 -8.40 -2.95
N ARG A 66 -10.53 -9.12 -3.96
CA ARG A 66 -10.37 -10.59 -3.90
C ARG A 66 -8.99 -10.99 -3.39
N ALA A 67 -8.01 -10.14 -3.64
CA ALA A 67 -6.61 -10.26 -3.26
C ALA A 67 -6.16 -8.93 -2.61
N PRO A 68 -4.97 -8.84 -1.98
CA PRO A 68 -4.44 -7.56 -1.50
C PRO A 68 -4.31 -6.55 -2.64
N SER A 69 -4.46 -5.26 -2.32
CA SER A 69 -4.19 -4.21 -3.31
C SER A 69 -2.70 -4.15 -3.66
N PHE A 70 -2.37 -3.57 -4.81
CA PHE A 70 -0.97 -3.38 -5.19
C PHE A 70 -0.23 -2.52 -4.17
N ARG A 71 -0.87 -1.49 -3.60
CA ARG A 71 -0.29 -0.70 -2.50
C ARG A 71 -0.01 -1.54 -1.26
N GLN A 72 -0.92 -2.44 -0.87
CA GLN A 72 -0.66 -3.36 0.26
C GLN A 72 0.50 -4.32 -0.01
N ILE A 73 0.68 -4.74 -1.27
CA ILE A 73 1.83 -5.55 -1.67
C ILE A 73 3.11 -4.70 -1.57
N ALA A 74 3.12 -3.50 -2.14
CA ALA A 74 4.25 -2.57 -2.06
C ALA A 74 4.68 -2.32 -0.61
N ASP A 75 3.72 -1.98 0.26
CA ASP A 75 3.98 -1.69 1.66
C ASP A 75 4.52 -2.89 2.44
N ARG A 76 4.01 -4.11 2.19
CA ARG A 76 4.53 -5.31 2.85
C ARG A 76 5.97 -5.62 2.45
N TYR A 77 6.32 -5.39 1.19
CA TYR A 77 7.60 -5.83 0.62
C TYR A 77 8.66 -4.73 0.52
N ARG A 78 8.34 -3.49 0.94
CA ARG A 78 9.21 -2.30 0.83
C ARG A 78 10.61 -2.52 1.40
N ASP A 79 10.69 -3.14 2.57
CA ASP A 79 11.95 -3.36 3.31
C ASP A 79 12.41 -4.84 3.28
N VAL A 80 11.82 -5.65 2.39
CA VAL A 80 12.15 -7.06 2.26
C VAL A 80 13.27 -7.23 1.22
N PRO A 81 14.45 -7.74 1.60
CA PRO A 81 15.49 -8.07 0.64
C PRO A 81 14.98 -9.03 -0.43
N ASP A 82 15.43 -8.85 -1.67
CA ASP A 82 15.08 -9.70 -2.81
C ASP A 82 13.59 -9.79 -3.16
N ALA A 83 12.74 -8.89 -2.63
CA ALA A 83 11.31 -8.84 -2.87
C ALA A 83 10.91 -8.94 -4.36
N SER A 84 11.62 -8.24 -5.25
CA SER A 84 11.36 -8.32 -6.69
C SER A 84 11.45 -9.75 -7.21
N SER A 85 12.53 -10.47 -6.86
CA SER A 85 12.75 -11.83 -7.35
C SER A 85 11.72 -12.82 -6.79
N MET A 86 11.34 -12.67 -5.51
CA MET A 86 10.33 -13.48 -4.85
C MET A 86 8.95 -13.28 -5.51
N LEU A 87 8.56 -12.03 -5.74
CA LEU A 87 7.29 -11.68 -6.37
C LEU A 87 7.27 -12.07 -7.85
N GLU A 88 8.39 -11.96 -8.57
CA GLU A 88 8.51 -12.43 -9.95
C GLU A 88 8.27 -13.94 -10.04
N LYS A 89 8.87 -14.72 -9.12
CA LYS A 89 8.63 -16.16 -9.02
C LYS A 89 7.16 -16.43 -8.73
N LYS A 90 6.59 -15.76 -7.74
CA LYS A 90 5.18 -15.87 -7.37
C LYS A 90 4.24 -15.55 -8.53
N LEU A 91 4.55 -14.53 -9.32
CA LEU A 91 3.74 -14.08 -10.44
C LEU A 91 3.70 -15.11 -11.59
N ARG A 92 4.82 -15.79 -11.85
CA ARG A 92 4.94 -16.82 -12.88
C ARG A 92 4.36 -18.16 -12.43
N GLU A 93 4.77 -18.63 -11.25
CA GLU A 93 4.47 -19.98 -10.77
C GLU A 93 3.15 -20.05 -9.98
N GLY A 94 2.69 -18.92 -9.43
CA GLY A 94 1.53 -18.87 -8.57
C GLY A 94 1.80 -19.44 -7.18
N GLY A 95 0.80 -20.07 -6.58
CA GLY A 95 0.91 -20.86 -5.37
C GLY A 95 0.17 -20.27 -4.19
N GLU A 96 0.46 -20.80 -3.00
CA GLU A 96 -0.39 -20.61 -1.83
C GLU A 96 -0.58 -19.16 -1.39
N ALA A 97 -1.74 -18.95 -0.77
CA ALA A 97 -2.20 -17.67 -0.31
C ALA A 97 -1.29 -17.14 0.81
N HIS A 98 -0.51 -16.10 0.52
CA HIS A 98 0.22 -15.34 1.54
C HIS A 98 -0.70 -14.37 2.31
N TRP A 99 -1.97 -14.30 1.90
CA TRP A 99 -2.91 -13.23 2.27
C TRP A 99 -4.33 -13.74 2.52
N GLY A 100 -4.52 -15.02 2.82
CA GLY A 100 -5.83 -15.58 3.14
C GLY A 100 -5.99 -17.01 2.64
N LYS A 101 -7.14 -17.32 2.05
CA LYS A 101 -7.46 -18.67 1.56
C LYS A 101 -7.37 -18.82 0.03
N MET A 102 -7.23 -17.71 -0.71
CA MET A 102 -7.16 -17.72 -2.17
C MET A 102 -5.71 -17.78 -2.65
N ALA A 103 -5.34 -18.90 -3.27
CA ALA A 103 -4.05 -19.06 -3.92
C ALA A 103 -3.99 -18.20 -5.19
N MET A 104 -2.81 -17.62 -5.46
CA MET A 104 -2.58 -16.91 -6.71
C MET A 104 -2.39 -17.94 -7.83
N PRO A 105 -3.18 -17.89 -8.92
CA PRO A 105 -2.97 -18.80 -10.05
C PRO A 105 -1.61 -18.53 -10.71
N SER A 106 -1.00 -19.57 -11.29
CA SER A 106 0.19 -19.41 -12.14
C SER A 106 -0.13 -18.54 -13.36
N ALA A 107 0.89 -18.04 -14.06
CA ALA A 107 0.68 -17.27 -15.28
C ALA A 107 -0.15 -18.04 -16.33
N ALA A 108 0.12 -19.34 -16.50
CA ALA A 108 -0.68 -20.20 -17.36
C ALA A 108 -2.12 -20.37 -16.86
N GLY A 109 -2.32 -20.46 -15.54
CA GLY A 109 -3.64 -20.64 -14.92
C GLY A 109 -4.54 -19.40 -15.01
N ARG A 110 -4.00 -18.21 -15.30
CA ARG A 110 -4.80 -16.98 -15.49
C ARG A 110 -5.43 -16.88 -16.89
N GLY A 111 -5.07 -17.76 -17.83
CA GLY A 111 -5.57 -17.71 -19.21
C GLY A 111 -5.08 -16.50 -20.01
N GLY A 112 -3.98 -15.87 -19.54
CA GLY A 112 -3.29 -14.80 -20.24
C GLY A 112 -2.23 -15.31 -21.22
N ARG A 113 -1.54 -14.38 -21.90
CA ARG A 113 -0.34 -14.72 -22.69
C ARG A 113 0.75 -15.32 -21.79
N SER A 114 1.62 -16.15 -22.37
CA SER A 114 2.83 -16.61 -21.69
C SER A 114 3.63 -15.43 -21.12
N LEU A 115 3.96 -15.51 -19.82
CA LEU A 115 4.64 -14.44 -19.10
C LEU A 115 6.16 -14.67 -19.09
N SER A 116 6.89 -13.83 -19.82
CA SER A 116 8.35 -13.85 -19.81
C SER A 116 8.93 -13.35 -18.47
N ALA A 117 10.18 -13.70 -18.16
CA ALA A 117 10.86 -13.18 -16.97
C ALA A 117 11.02 -11.64 -17.00
N ALA A 118 11.24 -11.07 -18.19
CA ALA A 118 11.35 -9.63 -18.36
C ALA A 118 10.01 -8.92 -18.11
N ASP A 119 8.91 -9.45 -18.64
CA ASP A 119 7.58 -8.87 -18.43
C ASP A 119 7.12 -9.06 -16.97
N ALA A 120 7.42 -10.20 -16.35
CA ALA A 120 7.17 -10.41 -14.92
C ALA A 120 7.87 -9.36 -14.06
N ARG A 121 9.14 -9.06 -14.37
CA ARG A 121 9.92 -8.04 -13.68
C ARG A 121 9.32 -6.64 -13.85
N LYS A 122 8.89 -6.27 -15.07
CA LYS A 122 8.21 -4.99 -15.32
C LYS A 122 6.95 -4.84 -14.47
N LEU A 123 6.11 -5.87 -14.43
CA LEU A 123 4.89 -5.88 -13.61
C LEU A 123 5.22 -5.75 -12.12
N VAL A 124 6.20 -6.51 -11.62
CA VAL A 124 6.58 -6.49 -10.21
C VAL A 124 7.19 -5.14 -9.80
N GLN A 125 8.03 -4.54 -10.64
CA GLN A 125 8.58 -3.21 -10.39
C GLN A 125 7.47 -2.16 -10.31
N TRP A 126 6.49 -2.23 -11.22
CA TRP A 126 5.33 -1.35 -11.15
C TRP A 126 4.53 -1.58 -9.85
N VAL A 127 4.20 -2.84 -9.49
CA VAL A 127 3.48 -3.17 -8.25
C VAL A 127 4.21 -2.66 -7.01
N LEU A 128 5.53 -2.84 -6.93
CA LEU A 128 6.34 -2.38 -5.79
C LEU A 128 6.49 -0.85 -5.71
N SER A 129 6.16 -0.13 -6.77
CA SER A 129 6.16 1.34 -6.79
C SER A 129 4.81 1.98 -6.42
N GLN A 130 3.79 1.16 -6.13
CA GLN A 130 2.46 1.64 -5.76
C GLN A 130 2.40 2.20 -4.34
#